data_AF-A0A6J4XUU3-F1
#
_entry.id   AF-A0A6J4XUU3-F1
#
_cell.length_a   1.000
_cell.length_b   1.000
_cell.length_c   1.000
_cell.angle_alpha   90.00
_cell.angle_beta   90.00
_cell.angle_gamma   90.00
#
_symmetry.space_group_name_H-M   'P 1'
#
loop_
_entity.id
_entity.type
_entity.pdbx_description
1 polymer ?
#
loop_
_entity_poly.entity_id
_entity_poly.type
_entity_poly.pdbx_seq_one_letter_code
_entity_poly.pdbx_strand_id
1 'polypeptide(L)'
;GKDPGTGKMKTEEYTVNGPVAVMITTTAAELEGETASRFLFLTIDESTKMTEAIHRMQREAETLQGLIRRKKQDRIINKHHNAQRLLKPMAVVNPFTKYLSYPNQSLRTRRDHKKYLGLIRAITFLYQYQRKIKTVDVEGEPVQYIEVTLDDIDRANRLANEVLGQSLDELARPSRTLLSSIYKMVKEIADKSKTCLDEVFFTRRMIREFTGWSDWQIKAHIKQLEEMEYLHVRVGAQGKQYAYALNYRGQGIEGGKCYLNLTPVAEIKKLMGLRQATPSQVKKDQAPDK
;
A
#
# COMPACT_ATOMS: atom_id res chain seq x y z
N GLY A 1 11.76 -5.56 -27.31
CA GLY A 1 10.49 -5.81 -28.03
C GLY A 1 10.69 -6.90 -29.07
N LYS A 2 9.67 -7.23 -29.87
CA LYS A 2 9.83 -8.09 -31.05
C LYS A 2 10.21 -7.20 -32.23
N ASP A 3 11.33 -7.50 -32.88
CA ASP A 3 11.83 -6.72 -34.02
C ASP A 3 10.79 -6.76 -35.17
N PRO A 4 10.28 -5.62 -35.67
CA PRO A 4 9.22 -5.59 -36.68
C PRO A 4 9.63 -6.20 -38.02
N GLY A 5 10.93 -6.21 -38.34
CA GLY A 5 11.45 -6.75 -39.60
C GLY A 5 11.80 -8.23 -39.50
N THR A 6 12.37 -8.67 -38.37
CA THR A 6 12.91 -10.04 -38.24
C THR A 6 12.06 -10.98 -37.38
N GLY A 7 11.10 -10.45 -36.62
CA GLY A 7 10.24 -11.23 -35.73
C GLY A 7 10.96 -11.87 -34.54
N LYS A 8 12.27 -11.61 -34.35
CA LYS A 8 13.03 -12.13 -33.21
C LYS A 8 12.84 -11.24 -31.99
N MET A 9 12.89 -11.85 -30.80
CA MET A 9 12.91 -11.12 -29.54
C MET A 9 14.25 -10.39 -29.44
N LYS A 10 14.20 -9.07 -29.37
CA LYS A 10 15.38 -8.22 -29.24
C LYS A 10 15.25 -7.40 -27.96
N THR A 11 16.28 -7.48 -27.11
CA THR A 11 16.41 -6.59 -25.97
C THR A 11 16.91 -5.25 -26.49
N GLU A 12 16.15 -4.19 -26.23
CA GLU A 12 16.55 -2.82 -26.54
C GLU A 12 16.98 -2.15 -25.25
N GLU A 13 18.22 -1.67 -25.22
CA GLU A 13 18.74 -0.88 -24.10
C GLU A 13 18.42 0.59 -24.33
N TYR A 14 17.73 1.19 -23.37
CA TYR A 14 17.39 2.61 -23.36
C TYR A 14 18.19 3.30 -22.25
N THR A 15 19.14 4.16 -22.62
CA THR A 15 19.85 5.03 -21.68
C THR A 15 19.13 6.37 -21.59
N VAL A 16 18.65 6.73 -20.40
CA VAL A 16 17.94 7.98 -20.15
C VAL A 16 18.62 8.74 -19.01
N ASN A 17 19.02 10.00 -19.27
CA ASN A 17 19.58 10.89 -18.26
C ASN A 17 18.44 11.62 -17.53
N GLY A 18 18.06 11.16 -16.34
CA GLY A 18 17.05 11.81 -15.51
C GLY A 18 16.48 10.91 -14.39
N PRO A 19 15.54 11.42 -13.57
CA PRO A 19 14.80 10.59 -12.64
C PRO A 19 13.90 9.60 -13.43
N VAL A 20 14.28 8.32 -13.44
CA VAL A 20 13.49 7.27 -14.08
C VAL A 20 12.38 6.82 -13.13
N ALA A 21 11.13 6.88 -13.60
CA ALA A 21 10.01 6.20 -12.97
C ALA A 21 9.81 4.85 -13.65
N VAL A 22 9.98 3.75 -12.90
CA VAL A 22 9.79 2.39 -13.41
C VAL A 22 8.46 1.85 -12.89
N MET A 23 7.59 1.44 -13.80
CA MET A 23 6.37 0.70 -13.49
C MET A 23 6.43 -0.64 -14.22
N ILE A 24 6.35 -1.73 -13.45
CA ILE A 24 6.35 -3.09 -13.98
C ILE A 24 5.02 -3.73 -13.60
N THR A 25 4.41 -4.44 -14.55
CA THR A 25 3.25 -5.28 -14.28
C THR A 25 3.70 -6.73 -14.25
N THR A 26 3.20 -7.49 -13.28
CA THR A 26 3.53 -8.90 -13.11
C THR A 26 2.28 -9.68 -12.71
N THR A 27 2.20 -10.93 -13.14
CA THR A 27 1.20 -11.90 -12.69
C THR A 27 1.69 -12.74 -11.52
N ALA A 28 2.95 -12.57 -11.10
CA ALA A 28 3.50 -13.26 -9.95
C ALA A 28 2.78 -12.83 -8.67
N ALA A 29 2.26 -13.80 -7.93
CA ALA A 29 1.55 -13.57 -6.66
C ALA A 29 2.49 -13.04 -5.57
N GLU A 30 3.73 -13.49 -5.58
CA GLU A 30 4.79 -13.06 -4.69
C GLU A 30 5.98 -12.54 -5.49
N LEU A 31 6.66 -11.55 -4.91
CA LEU A 31 7.92 -11.04 -5.43
C LEU A 31 9.01 -11.33 -4.41
N GLU A 32 10.18 -11.66 -4.95
CA GLU A 32 11.41 -11.86 -4.20
C GLU A 32 11.68 -10.65 -3.29
N GLY A 33 12.09 -10.91 -2.04
CA GLY A 33 12.07 -9.92 -0.96
C GLY A 33 12.92 -8.67 -1.22
N GLU A 34 14.03 -8.82 -1.91
CA GLU A 34 14.91 -7.71 -2.27
C GLU A 34 14.23 -6.78 -3.28
N THR A 35 13.65 -7.34 -4.33
CA THR A 35 12.80 -6.63 -5.30
C THR A 35 11.61 -5.99 -4.58
N ALA A 36 10.97 -6.73 -3.66
CA ALA A 36 9.83 -6.26 -2.90
C ALA A 36 10.13 -5.00 -2.07
N SER A 37 11.33 -4.94 -1.51
CA SER A 37 11.74 -3.79 -0.70
C SER A 37 12.03 -2.53 -1.53
N ARG A 38 12.22 -2.63 -2.86
CA ARG A 38 12.55 -1.51 -3.75
C ARG A 38 11.34 -0.84 -4.39
N PHE A 39 10.27 -1.60 -4.65
CA PHE A 39 9.07 -1.10 -5.32
C PHE A 39 7.95 -0.76 -4.32
N LEU A 40 6.94 -0.03 -4.81
CA LEU A 40 5.64 0.08 -4.18
C LEU A 40 4.69 -0.88 -4.89
N PHE A 41 3.96 -1.69 -4.12
CA PHE A 41 3.03 -2.66 -4.69
C PHE A 41 1.63 -2.12 -4.75
N LEU A 42 1.07 -2.17 -5.95
CA LEU A 42 -0.34 -1.90 -6.20
C LEU A 42 -0.97 -3.21 -6.66
N THR A 43 -1.99 -3.62 -5.94
CA THR A 43 -2.78 -4.81 -6.23
C THR A 43 -4.08 -4.40 -6.93
N ILE A 44 -4.55 -5.22 -7.85
CA ILE A 44 -5.83 -5.00 -8.52
C ILE A 44 -6.94 -5.45 -7.58
N ASP A 45 -8.04 -4.71 -7.56
CA ASP A 45 -9.25 -5.13 -6.85
C ASP A 45 -10.04 -6.10 -7.75
N GLU A 46 -9.95 -7.39 -7.42
CA GLU A 46 -10.64 -8.49 -8.12
C GLU A 46 -12.06 -8.76 -7.58
N SER A 47 -12.62 -7.84 -6.78
CA SER A 47 -13.98 -8.02 -6.25
C SER A 47 -15.04 -7.93 -7.35
N THR A 48 -16.14 -8.66 -7.15
CA THR A 48 -17.32 -8.62 -8.02
C THR A 48 -17.85 -7.19 -8.21
N LYS A 49 -17.91 -6.42 -7.11
CA LYS A 49 -18.33 -5.01 -7.13
C LYS A 49 -17.43 -4.14 -8.02
N MET A 50 -16.11 -4.36 -7.99
CA MET A 50 -15.18 -3.65 -8.87
C MET A 50 -15.40 -4.06 -10.33
N THR A 51 -15.52 -5.36 -10.62
CA THR A 51 -15.80 -5.87 -11.97
C THR A 51 -17.11 -5.29 -12.53
N GLU A 52 -18.19 -5.25 -11.74
CA GLU A 52 -19.46 -4.63 -12.12
C GLU A 52 -19.31 -3.13 -12.43
N ALA A 53 -18.53 -2.41 -11.61
CA ALA A 53 -18.23 -1.01 -11.84
C ALA A 53 -17.46 -0.81 -13.15
N ILE A 54 -16.48 -1.67 -13.45
CA ILE A 54 -15.73 -1.65 -14.72
C ILE A 54 -16.68 -1.91 -15.89
N HIS A 55 -17.51 -2.95 -15.84
CA HIS A 55 -18.48 -3.25 -16.90
C HIS A 55 -19.44 -2.09 -17.15
N ARG A 56 -19.91 -1.42 -16.08
CA ARG A 56 -20.76 -0.23 -16.21
C ARG A 56 -20.02 0.90 -16.92
N MET A 57 -18.77 1.16 -16.56
CA MET A 57 -17.95 2.20 -17.22
C MET A 57 -17.64 1.87 -18.68
N GLN A 58 -17.38 0.62 -19.00
CA GLN A 58 -17.18 0.16 -20.38
C GLN A 58 -18.44 0.38 -21.22
N ARG A 59 -19.62 0.01 -20.70
CA ARG A 59 -20.89 0.28 -21.40
C ARG A 59 -21.15 1.78 -21.57
N GLU A 60 -20.90 2.58 -20.53
CA GLU A 60 -21.08 4.04 -20.60
C GLU A 60 -20.14 4.68 -21.64
N ALA A 61 -18.92 4.16 -21.80
CA ALA A 61 -17.94 4.66 -22.76
C ALA A 61 -18.41 4.59 -24.21
N GLU A 62 -19.28 3.62 -24.55
CA GLU A 62 -19.87 3.45 -25.87
C GLU A 62 -21.07 4.38 -26.14
N THR A 63 -21.41 5.26 -25.20
CA THR A 63 -22.50 6.23 -25.35
C THR A 63 -21.99 7.61 -25.74
N LEU A 64 -22.89 8.48 -26.24
CA LEU A 64 -22.57 9.90 -26.46
C LEU A 64 -22.07 10.60 -25.18
N GLN A 65 -22.65 10.27 -24.02
CA GLN A 65 -22.19 10.80 -22.73
C GLN A 65 -20.77 10.33 -22.41
N GLY A 66 -20.44 9.07 -22.74
CA GLY A 66 -19.08 8.52 -22.65
C GLY A 66 -18.08 9.30 -23.51
N LEU A 67 -18.43 9.61 -24.75
CA LEU A 67 -17.59 10.42 -25.64
C LEU A 67 -17.34 11.83 -25.07
N ILE A 68 -18.40 12.49 -24.59
CA ILE A 68 -18.29 13.82 -23.95
C ILE A 68 -17.40 13.74 -22.71
N ARG A 69 -17.58 12.72 -21.88
CA ARG A 69 -16.78 12.49 -20.67
C ARG A 69 -15.31 12.27 -21.00
N ARG A 70 -14.99 11.51 -22.05
CA ARG A 70 -13.60 11.30 -22.52
C ARG A 70 -12.94 12.62 -22.93
N LYS A 71 -13.64 13.47 -23.69
CA LYS A 71 -13.12 14.80 -24.04
C LYS A 71 -12.92 15.70 -22.82
N LYS A 72 -13.79 15.62 -21.81
CA LYS A 72 -13.60 16.34 -20.53
C LYS A 72 -12.41 15.78 -19.74
N GLN A 73 -12.19 14.48 -19.76
CA GLN A 73 -11.06 13.83 -19.09
C GLN A 73 -9.73 14.35 -19.63
N ASP A 74 -9.57 14.47 -20.95
CA ASP A 74 -8.33 15.01 -21.55
C ASP A 74 -8.02 16.42 -21.04
N ARG A 75 -9.06 17.26 -20.86
CA ARG A 75 -8.90 18.61 -20.28
C ARG A 75 -8.45 18.55 -18.82
N ILE A 76 -8.97 17.61 -18.03
CA ILE A 76 -8.58 17.41 -16.64
C ILE A 76 -7.11 16.95 -16.56
N ILE A 77 -6.71 15.98 -17.38
CA ILE A 77 -5.32 15.50 -17.46
C ILE A 77 -4.38 16.64 -17.80
N ASN A 78 -4.70 17.42 -18.84
CA ASN A 78 -3.90 18.59 -19.22
C ASN A 78 -3.82 19.64 -18.10
N LYS A 79 -4.91 19.86 -17.35
CA LYS A 79 -4.89 20.73 -16.18
C LYS A 79 -3.92 20.22 -15.10
N HIS A 80 -3.91 18.92 -14.82
CA HIS A 80 -2.96 18.34 -13.87
C HIS A 80 -1.51 18.43 -14.35
N HIS A 81 -1.23 18.15 -15.62
CA HIS A 81 0.11 18.32 -16.19
C HIS A 81 0.60 19.76 -16.09
N ASN A 82 -0.25 20.73 -16.43
CA ASN A 82 0.10 22.15 -16.32
C ASN A 82 0.31 22.55 -14.85
N ALA A 83 -0.51 22.07 -13.92
CA ALA A 83 -0.32 22.31 -12.49
C ALA A 83 1.02 21.77 -11.99
N GLN A 84 1.44 20.57 -12.43
CA GLN A 84 2.73 19.98 -12.07
C GLN A 84 3.91 20.79 -12.65
N ARG A 85 3.80 21.29 -13.88
CA ARG A 85 4.83 22.14 -14.51
C ARG A 85 5.02 23.50 -13.83
N LEU A 86 3.99 23.98 -13.13
CA LEU A 86 4.07 25.24 -12.37
C LEU A 86 4.75 25.07 -11.00
N LEU A 87 4.99 23.85 -10.55
CA LEU A 87 5.68 23.61 -9.27
C LEU A 87 7.13 24.10 -9.36
N LYS A 88 7.55 24.89 -8.38
CA LYS A 88 8.93 25.38 -8.28
C LYS A 88 9.78 24.38 -7.49
N PRO A 89 11.08 24.21 -7.81
CA PRO A 89 12.02 23.53 -6.93
C PRO A 89 12.03 24.22 -5.57
N MET A 90 11.70 23.48 -4.51
CA MET A 90 11.52 24.03 -3.16
C MET A 90 11.95 22.98 -2.13
N ALA A 91 12.74 23.39 -1.13
CA ALA A 91 13.08 22.51 -0.03
C ALA A 91 11.86 22.29 0.88
N VAL A 92 11.73 21.09 1.42
CA VAL A 92 10.64 20.73 2.34
C VAL A 92 11.24 20.26 3.65
N VAL A 93 10.87 20.92 4.73
CA VAL A 93 11.34 20.64 6.09
C VAL A 93 10.20 20.07 6.91
N ASN A 94 10.43 18.96 7.61
CA ASN A 94 9.43 18.36 8.48
C ASN A 94 9.74 18.66 9.95
N PRO A 95 9.01 19.59 10.60
CA PRO A 95 9.23 19.92 12.02
C PRO A 95 8.73 18.81 12.96
N PHE A 96 7.97 17.83 12.46
CA PHE A 96 7.33 16.79 13.27
C PHE A 96 8.10 15.47 13.31
N THR A 97 9.30 15.40 12.73
CA THR A 97 10.09 14.14 12.62
C THR A 97 10.27 13.41 13.95
N LYS A 98 10.45 14.14 15.05
CA LYS A 98 10.63 13.58 16.40
C LYS A 98 9.37 12.91 16.97
N TYR A 99 8.21 13.15 16.36
CA TYR A 99 6.92 12.60 16.80
C TYR A 99 6.38 11.52 15.86
N LEU A 100 7.14 11.14 14.82
CA LEU A 100 6.74 10.10 13.88
C LEU A 100 7.25 8.74 14.35
N SER A 101 6.36 7.77 14.46
CA SER A 101 6.68 6.34 14.60
C SER A 101 6.61 5.61 13.28
N TYR A 102 7.46 4.59 13.13
CA TYR A 102 7.40 3.63 12.03
C TYR A 102 7.88 2.26 12.55
N PRO A 103 7.36 1.14 12.03
CA PRO A 103 7.85 -0.20 12.38
C PRO A 103 9.38 -0.32 12.23
N ASN A 104 10.05 -0.94 13.19
CA ASN A 104 11.52 -1.03 13.25
C ASN A 104 12.03 -2.48 13.35
N GLN A 105 11.15 -3.46 13.26
CA GLN A 105 11.45 -4.87 13.52
C GLN A 105 12.10 -5.59 12.32
N SER A 106 12.16 -5.00 11.13
CA SER A 106 12.67 -5.65 9.92
C SER A 106 13.60 -4.76 9.10
N LEU A 107 14.58 -5.36 8.41
CA LEU A 107 15.47 -4.65 7.48
C LEU A 107 14.71 -3.93 6.37
N ARG A 108 13.55 -4.47 5.96
CA ARG A 108 12.68 -3.86 4.95
C ARG A 108 12.19 -2.47 5.40
N THR A 109 11.90 -2.30 6.68
CA THR A 109 11.33 -1.05 7.20
C THR A 109 12.30 0.12 7.07
N ARG A 110 13.62 -0.12 6.96
CA ARG A 110 14.61 0.93 6.65
C ARG A 110 14.33 1.60 5.31
N ARG A 111 13.97 0.82 4.29
CA ARG A 111 13.63 1.34 2.94
C ARG A 111 12.23 1.96 2.95
N ASP A 112 11.27 1.29 3.56
CA ASP A 112 9.88 1.75 3.55
C ASP A 112 9.68 3.01 4.41
N HIS A 113 10.44 3.18 5.49
CA HIS A 113 10.45 4.43 6.26
C HIS A 113 10.90 5.62 5.40
N LYS A 114 11.93 5.45 4.57
CA LYS A 114 12.36 6.50 3.63
C LYS A 114 11.27 6.81 2.58
N LYS A 115 10.54 5.79 2.11
CA LYS A 115 9.38 5.98 1.22
C LYS A 115 8.27 6.77 1.93
N TYR A 116 7.97 6.45 3.19
CA TYR A 116 6.99 7.18 4.01
C TYR A 116 7.36 8.66 4.19
N LEU A 117 8.61 8.97 4.57
CA LEU A 117 9.08 10.36 4.64
C LEU A 117 9.03 11.06 3.27
N GLY A 118 9.36 10.33 2.20
CA GLY A 118 9.23 10.80 0.82
C GLY A 118 7.79 11.13 0.43
N LEU A 119 6.82 10.36 0.90
CA LEU A 119 5.38 10.59 0.66
C LEU A 119 4.90 11.87 1.36
N ILE A 120 5.23 12.06 2.64
CA ILE A 120 4.93 13.31 3.37
C ILE A 120 5.53 14.51 2.62
N ARG A 121 6.78 14.37 2.19
CA ARG A 121 7.50 15.40 1.44
C ARG A 121 6.80 15.73 0.11
N ALA A 122 6.40 14.71 -0.65
CA ALA A 122 5.73 14.88 -1.94
C ALA A 122 4.36 15.57 -1.80
N ILE A 123 3.59 15.21 -0.78
CA ILE A 123 2.30 15.85 -0.47
C ILE A 123 2.54 17.33 -0.14
N THR A 124 3.46 17.63 0.77
CA THR A 124 3.78 19.01 1.16
C THR A 124 4.27 19.84 -0.03
N PHE A 125 5.14 19.25 -0.87
CA PHE A 125 5.65 19.88 -2.08
C PHE A 125 4.56 20.20 -3.10
N LEU A 126 3.57 19.31 -3.27
CA LEU A 126 2.42 19.54 -4.13
C LEU A 126 1.59 20.75 -3.67
N TYR A 127 1.51 20.96 -2.35
CA TYR A 127 0.80 22.09 -1.76
C TYR A 127 1.66 23.36 -1.58
N GLN A 128 2.82 23.47 -2.24
CA GLN A 128 3.78 24.58 -2.01
C GLN A 128 3.17 25.99 -2.14
N TYR A 129 2.17 26.18 -3.02
CA TYR A 129 1.49 27.46 -3.21
C TYR A 129 0.46 27.78 -2.12
N GLN A 130 0.12 26.81 -1.27
CA GLN A 130 -0.77 26.95 -0.10
C GLN A 130 0.02 26.97 1.21
N ARG A 131 1.33 27.23 1.15
CA ARG A 131 2.23 27.23 2.31
C ARG A 131 2.97 28.56 2.40
N LYS A 132 3.34 28.93 3.63
CA LYS A 132 4.22 30.08 3.87
C LYS A 132 5.65 29.68 3.50
N ILE A 133 6.24 30.36 2.54
CA ILE A 133 7.65 30.21 2.18
C ILE A 133 8.48 30.87 3.28
N LYS A 134 9.47 30.12 3.78
CA LYS A 134 10.47 30.59 4.74
C LYS A 134 11.84 30.57 4.08
N THR A 135 12.75 31.37 4.62
CA THR A 135 14.14 31.44 4.15
C THR A 135 15.05 31.20 5.35
N VAL A 136 16.09 30.41 5.13
CA VAL A 136 17.17 30.21 6.09
C VAL A 136 18.49 30.43 5.36
N ASP A 137 19.44 31.05 6.06
CA ASP A 137 20.81 31.21 5.57
C ASP A 137 21.59 29.92 5.89
N VAL A 138 22.14 29.28 4.86
CA VAL A 138 23.03 28.12 4.98
C VAL A 138 24.36 28.51 4.35
N GLU A 139 25.38 28.70 5.19
CA GLU A 139 26.74 29.04 4.74
C GLU A 139 26.83 30.30 3.85
N GLY A 140 25.95 31.28 4.07
CA GLY A 140 25.89 32.53 3.29
C GLY A 140 24.93 32.46 2.09
N GLU A 141 24.31 31.32 1.82
CA GLU A 141 23.33 31.15 0.75
C GLU A 141 21.88 31.10 1.29
N PRO A 142 20.98 31.96 0.78
CA PRO A 142 19.58 31.94 1.20
C PRO A 142 18.84 30.75 0.58
N VAL A 143 18.43 29.78 1.40
CA VAL A 143 17.65 28.62 0.99
C VAL A 143 16.18 28.83 1.32
N GLN A 144 15.32 28.78 0.30
CA GLN A 144 13.87 28.80 0.47
C GLN A 144 13.33 27.40 0.80
N TYR A 145 12.45 27.34 1.79
CA TYR A 145 11.80 26.11 2.19
C TYR A 145 10.34 26.31 2.63
N ILE A 146 9.59 25.23 2.59
CA ILE A 146 8.24 25.12 3.17
C ILE A 146 8.24 24.06 4.25
N GLU A 147 7.34 24.21 5.22
CA GLU A 147 7.19 23.26 6.32
C GLU A 147 6.02 22.30 6.07
N VAL A 148 6.23 21.04 6.45
CA VAL A 148 5.17 20.04 6.55
C VAL A 148 4.13 20.51 7.57
N THR A 149 2.85 20.27 7.27
CA THR A 149 1.73 20.50 8.20
C THR A 149 1.18 19.17 8.73
N LEU A 150 0.40 19.24 9.81
CA LEU A 150 -0.25 18.04 10.35
C LEU A 150 -1.27 17.42 9.37
N ASP A 151 -1.89 18.22 8.49
CA ASP A 151 -2.79 17.71 7.44
C ASP A 151 -2.03 16.88 6.40
N ASP A 152 -0.79 17.28 6.07
CA ASP A 152 0.08 16.52 5.17
C ASP A 152 0.42 15.15 5.76
N ILE A 153 0.68 15.08 7.08
CA ILE A 153 0.92 13.83 7.80
C ILE A 153 -0.32 12.95 7.84
N ASP A 154 -1.51 13.51 8.09
CA ASP A 154 -2.75 12.74 8.07
C ASP A 154 -3.01 12.09 6.70
N ARG A 155 -2.85 12.87 5.63
CA ARG A 155 -2.96 12.37 4.25
C ARG A 155 -1.92 11.30 3.96
N ALA A 156 -0.68 11.52 4.38
CA ALA A 156 0.39 10.55 4.21
C ALA A 156 0.10 9.25 4.97
N ASN A 157 -0.40 9.32 6.21
CA ASN A 157 -0.74 8.15 7.01
C ASN A 157 -1.85 7.32 6.35
N ARG A 158 -2.89 7.97 5.83
CA ARG A 158 -3.97 7.27 5.11
C ARG A 158 -3.45 6.51 3.89
N LEU A 159 -2.64 7.17 3.05
CA LEU A 159 -2.05 6.57 1.86
C LEU A 159 -1.01 5.49 2.20
N ALA A 160 -0.17 5.72 3.21
CA ALA A 160 0.85 4.78 3.63
C ALA A 160 0.22 3.50 4.19
N ASN A 161 -0.83 3.61 5.01
CA ASN A 161 -1.54 2.43 5.51
C ASN A 161 -2.15 1.60 4.37
N GLU A 162 -2.61 2.25 3.31
CA GLU A 162 -3.15 1.54 2.15
C GLU A 162 -2.06 0.90 1.28
N VAL A 163 -0.95 1.59 1.02
CA VAL A 163 0.05 1.15 0.03
C VAL A 163 1.25 0.46 0.67
N LEU A 164 1.81 1.03 1.73
CA LEU A 164 2.97 0.49 2.45
C LEU A 164 2.56 -0.57 3.49
N GLY A 165 1.34 -0.50 4.02
CA GLY A 165 0.80 -1.55 4.89
C GLY A 165 0.75 -2.92 4.20
N GLN A 166 0.33 -2.96 2.93
CA GLN A 166 0.33 -4.18 2.10
C GLN A 166 1.71 -4.82 1.96
N SER A 167 2.78 -4.02 2.10
CA SER A 167 4.17 -4.47 1.95
C SER A 167 4.72 -5.15 3.20
N LEU A 168 4.12 -4.94 4.37
CA LEU A 168 4.51 -5.61 5.62
C LEU A 168 3.68 -6.86 5.91
N ASP A 169 2.65 -7.09 5.11
CA ASP A 169 1.86 -8.30 5.16
C ASP A 169 2.68 -9.47 4.57
N GLU A 170 2.75 -10.58 5.29
CA GLU A 170 3.39 -11.81 4.82
C GLU A 170 2.55 -12.48 3.73
N LEU A 171 1.24 -12.26 3.74
CA LEU A 171 0.34 -12.74 2.68
C LEU A 171 0.14 -11.68 1.60
N ALA A 172 0.23 -12.11 0.35
CA ALA A 172 -0.20 -11.30 -0.77
C ALA A 172 -1.70 -10.97 -0.63
N ARG A 173 -2.12 -9.76 -1.03
CA ARG A 173 -3.53 -9.32 -0.89
C ARG A 173 -4.56 -10.27 -1.54
N PRO A 174 -4.31 -10.85 -2.74
CA PRO A 174 -5.20 -11.86 -3.30
C PRO A 174 -5.26 -13.12 -2.41
N SER A 175 -4.14 -13.59 -1.87
CA SER A 175 -4.08 -14.73 -0.94
C SER A 175 -4.83 -14.46 0.35
N ARG A 176 -4.76 -13.24 0.91
CA ARG A 176 -5.56 -12.81 2.06
C ARG A 176 -7.05 -12.76 1.74
N THR A 177 -7.41 -12.27 0.55
CA THR A 177 -8.80 -12.27 0.07
C THR A 177 -9.33 -13.70 -0.07
N LEU A 178 -8.50 -14.60 -0.60
CA LEU A 178 -8.81 -16.02 -0.73
C LEU A 178 -9.01 -16.65 0.65
N LEU A 179 -8.09 -16.45 1.59
CA LEU A 179 -8.19 -16.95 2.98
C LEU A 179 -9.48 -16.45 3.65
N SER A 180 -9.80 -15.16 3.49
CA SER A 180 -11.04 -14.58 4.03
C SER A 180 -12.28 -15.20 3.40
N SER A 181 -12.24 -15.52 2.11
CA SER A 181 -13.35 -16.16 1.39
C SER A 181 -13.51 -17.62 1.79
N ILE A 182 -12.40 -18.35 1.95
CA ILE A 182 -12.38 -19.73 2.47
C ILE A 182 -12.95 -19.75 3.89
N TYR A 183 -12.53 -18.85 4.77
CA TYR A 183 -13.06 -18.75 6.13
C TYR A 183 -14.58 -18.54 6.15
N LYS A 184 -15.09 -17.62 5.32
CA LYS A 184 -16.54 -17.40 5.18
C LYS A 184 -17.27 -18.66 4.70
N MET A 185 -16.76 -19.30 3.64
CA MET A 185 -17.33 -20.53 3.09
C MET A 185 -17.39 -21.65 4.13
N VAL A 186 -16.27 -21.90 4.82
CA VAL A 186 -16.14 -22.94 5.85
C VAL A 186 -17.08 -22.65 7.02
N LYS A 187 -17.20 -21.38 7.43
CA LYS A 187 -18.14 -20.96 8.47
C LYS A 187 -19.59 -21.22 8.07
N GLU A 188 -19.99 -20.87 6.83
CA GLU A 188 -21.34 -21.17 6.34
C GLU A 188 -21.64 -22.67 6.29
N ILE A 189 -20.65 -23.51 5.96
CA ILE A 189 -20.80 -24.98 5.95
C ILE A 189 -20.89 -25.52 7.37
N ALA A 190 -20.04 -25.04 8.28
CA ALA A 190 -20.03 -25.40 9.70
C ALA A 190 -21.37 -25.07 10.37
N ASP A 191 -21.88 -23.85 10.15
CA ASP A 191 -23.15 -23.38 10.71
C ASP A 191 -24.34 -24.22 10.22
N LYS A 192 -24.35 -24.61 8.93
CA LYS A 192 -25.38 -25.49 8.35
C LYS A 192 -25.31 -26.92 8.89
N SER A 193 -24.10 -27.42 9.11
CA SER A 193 -23.86 -28.83 9.51
C SER A 193 -23.78 -29.01 11.03
N LYS A 194 -23.83 -27.92 11.81
CA LYS A 194 -23.61 -27.86 13.26
C LYS A 194 -22.30 -28.56 13.68
N THR A 195 -21.26 -28.35 12.88
CA THR A 195 -19.95 -28.98 13.07
C THR A 195 -18.91 -27.90 13.40
N CYS A 196 -17.83 -28.26 14.11
CA CYS A 196 -16.71 -27.37 14.34
C CYS A 196 -15.99 -27.01 13.02
N LEU A 197 -15.45 -25.79 12.92
CA LEU A 197 -14.70 -25.32 11.73
C LEU A 197 -13.55 -26.26 11.34
N ASP A 198 -12.86 -26.84 12.34
CA ASP A 198 -11.68 -27.69 12.17
C ASP A 198 -12.01 -29.07 11.55
N GLU A 199 -13.29 -29.46 11.57
CA GLU A 199 -13.81 -30.73 11.04
C GLU A 199 -14.41 -30.58 9.64
N VAL A 200 -14.58 -29.35 9.16
CA VAL A 200 -15.10 -29.09 7.81
C VAL A 200 -13.99 -29.26 6.79
N PHE A 201 -14.17 -30.26 5.92
CA PHE A 201 -13.30 -30.46 4.78
C PHE A 201 -13.83 -29.74 3.54
N PHE A 202 -12.92 -29.18 2.75
CA PHE A 202 -13.27 -28.55 1.48
C PHE A 202 -12.23 -28.86 0.41
N THR A 203 -12.64 -28.73 -0.85
CA THR A 203 -11.79 -28.96 -2.02
C THR A 203 -11.58 -27.67 -2.80
N ARG A 204 -10.59 -27.65 -3.69
CA ARG A 204 -10.39 -26.51 -4.62
C ARG A 204 -11.65 -26.23 -5.45
N ARG A 205 -12.40 -27.29 -5.80
CA ARG A 205 -13.66 -27.16 -6.55
C ARG A 205 -14.69 -26.37 -5.75
N MET A 206 -14.89 -26.68 -4.48
CA MET A 206 -15.83 -25.96 -3.60
C MET A 206 -15.45 -24.49 -3.49
N ILE A 207 -14.15 -24.19 -3.36
CA ILE A 207 -13.67 -22.81 -3.33
C ILE A 207 -14.01 -22.08 -4.63
N ARG A 208 -13.78 -22.68 -5.81
CA ARG A 208 -14.16 -22.07 -7.10
C ARG A 208 -15.66 -21.80 -7.21
N GLU A 209 -16.47 -22.75 -6.76
CA GLU A 209 -17.93 -22.62 -6.81
C GLU A 209 -18.42 -21.49 -5.88
N PHE A 210 -17.76 -21.30 -4.74
CA PHE A 210 -18.08 -20.23 -3.80
C PHE A 210 -17.56 -18.86 -4.23
N THR A 211 -16.32 -18.76 -4.72
CA THR A 211 -15.66 -17.47 -5.02
C THR A 211 -15.76 -17.04 -6.48
N GLY A 212 -16.05 -17.97 -7.40
CA GLY A 212 -15.95 -17.75 -8.84
C GLY A 212 -14.52 -17.66 -9.38
N TRP A 213 -13.50 -17.93 -8.56
CA TRP A 213 -12.10 -17.85 -8.98
C TRP A 213 -11.72 -18.98 -9.94
N SER A 214 -10.78 -18.71 -10.85
CA SER A 214 -10.23 -19.73 -11.74
C SER A 214 -9.40 -20.77 -10.98
N ASP A 215 -9.24 -21.97 -11.56
CA ASP A 215 -8.40 -23.03 -10.97
C ASP A 215 -6.94 -22.58 -10.80
N TRP A 216 -6.44 -21.77 -11.74
CA TRP A 216 -5.09 -21.23 -11.70
C TRP A 216 -4.90 -20.24 -10.53
N GLN A 217 -5.81 -19.28 -10.34
CA GLN A 217 -5.75 -18.33 -9.22
C GLN A 217 -5.74 -19.08 -7.87
N ILE A 218 -6.64 -20.05 -7.74
CA ILE A 218 -6.72 -20.85 -6.51
C ILE A 218 -5.42 -21.62 -6.29
N LYS A 219 -4.87 -22.30 -7.30
CA LYS A 219 -3.59 -23.02 -7.15
C LYS A 219 -2.44 -22.09 -6.76
N ALA A 220 -2.36 -20.91 -7.38
CA ALA A 220 -1.30 -19.96 -7.11
C ALA A 220 -1.31 -19.47 -5.66
N HIS A 221 -2.49 -19.17 -5.12
CA HIS A 221 -2.64 -18.59 -3.79
C HIS A 221 -2.80 -19.62 -2.66
N ILE A 222 -3.41 -20.78 -2.93
CA ILE A 222 -3.49 -21.88 -1.94
C ILE A 222 -2.10 -22.34 -1.53
N LYS A 223 -1.15 -22.43 -2.47
CA LYS A 223 0.21 -22.85 -2.16
C LYS A 223 0.83 -21.97 -1.07
N GLN A 224 0.67 -20.65 -1.16
CA GLN A 224 1.13 -19.72 -0.13
C GLN A 224 0.41 -19.94 1.21
N LEU A 225 -0.90 -20.22 1.19
CA LEU A 225 -1.68 -20.49 2.41
C LEU A 225 -1.30 -21.83 3.07
N GLU A 226 -0.92 -22.84 2.28
CA GLU A 226 -0.37 -24.11 2.77
C GLU A 226 1.02 -23.91 3.39
N GLU A 227 1.93 -23.20 2.70
CA GLU A 227 3.29 -22.92 3.17
C GLU A 227 3.31 -22.09 4.47
N MET A 228 2.34 -21.20 4.64
CA MET A 228 2.15 -20.39 5.84
C MET A 228 1.24 -21.06 6.90
N GLU A 229 0.94 -22.35 6.72
CA GLU A 229 0.19 -23.20 7.66
C GLU A 229 -1.24 -22.72 8.00
N TYR A 230 -1.82 -21.85 7.18
CA TYR A 230 -3.24 -21.45 7.29
C TYR A 230 -4.18 -22.57 6.82
N LEU A 231 -3.70 -23.46 5.95
CA LEU A 231 -4.44 -24.60 5.40
C LEU A 231 -3.66 -25.90 5.63
N HIS A 232 -4.34 -26.95 6.09
CA HIS A 232 -3.77 -28.29 6.20
C HIS A 232 -4.28 -29.20 5.08
N VAL A 233 -3.36 -29.88 4.39
CA VAL A 233 -3.71 -30.95 3.44
C VAL A 233 -4.01 -32.21 4.23
N ARG A 234 -5.27 -32.68 4.20
CA ARG A 234 -5.68 -33.92 4.89
C ARG A 234 -5.66 -35.12 3.97
N VAL A 235 -6.05 -34.93 2.70
CA VAL A 235 -5.99 -35.95 1.65
C VAL A 235 -5.40 -35.31 0.41
N GLY A 236 -4.32 -35.88 -0.11
CA GLY A 236 -3.66 -35.40 -1.33
C GLY A 236 -2.59 -36.38 -1.78
N ALA A 237 -2.88 -37.17 -2.80
CA ALA A 237 -1.93 -38.09 -3.44
C ALA A 237 -2.22 -38.15 -4.93
N GLN A 238 -1.26 -38.63 -5.73
CA GLN A 238 -1.44 -38.79 -7.18
C GLN A 238 -2.69 -39.65 -7.45
N GLY A 239 -3.71 -39.08 -8.11
CA GLY A 239 -4.99 -39.73 -8.41
C GLY A 239 -6.11 -39.56 -7.36
N LYS A 240 -5.87 -38.88 -6.22
CA LYS A 240 -6.91 -38.56 -5.22
C LYS A 240 -7.27 -37.08 -5.23
N GLN A 241 -8.51 -36.75 -4.87
CA GLN A 241 -8.95 -35.36 -4.73
C GLN A 241 -8.26 -34.72 -3.52
N TYR A 242 -7.71 -33.52 -3.71
CA TYR A 242 -7.12 -32.73 -2.62
C TYR A 242 -8.22 -32.18 -1.72
N ALA A 243 -8.18 -32.56 -0.44
CA ALA A 243 -9.06 -32.05 0.61
C ALA A 243 -8.26 -31.30 1.66
N TYR A 244 -8.78 -30.13 2.01
CA TYR A 244 -8.17 -29.17 2.92
C TYR A 244 -8.99 -29.03 4.18
N ALA A 245 -8.31 -28.71 5.29
CA ALA A 245 -8.90 -28.24 6.53
C ALA A 245 -8.35 -26.85 6.86
N LEU A 246 -9.19 -25.99 7.43
CA LEU A 246 -8.84 -24.61 7.74
C LEU A 246 -8.16 -24.53 9.11
N ASN A 247 -6.96 -23.97 9.18
CA ASN A 247 -6.24 -23.68 10.41
C ASN A 247 -6.20 -22.17 10.67
N TYR A 248 -7.36 -21.53 10.60
CA TYR A 248 -7.47 -20.09 10.73
C TYR A 248 -8.77 -19.72 11.44
N ARG A 249 -8.64 -19.04 12.58
CA ARG A 249 -9.76 -18.68 13.47
C ARG A 249 -10.29 -17.26 13.25
N GLY A 250 -9.87 -16.59 12.18
CA GLY A 250 -10.30 -15.22 11.89
C GLY A 250 -9.47 -14.12 12.57
N GLN A 251 -8.27 -14.45 13.04
CA GLN A 251 -7.33 -13.46 13.58
C GLN A 251 -6.90 -12.51 12.46
N GLY A 252 -7.25 -11.22 12.58
CA GLY A 252 -6.99 -10.20 11.54
C GLY A 252 -8.15 -9.92 10.57
N ILE A 253 -9.36 -10.42 10.85
CA ILE A 253 -10.58 -10.09 10.09
C ILE A 253 -11.03 -8.63 10.29
N GLU A 254 -10.60 -7.95 11.37
CA GLU A 254 -10.85 -6.51 11.54
C GLU A 254 -9.98 -5.67 10.60
N GLY A 255 -10.39 -5.65 9.32
CA GLY A 255 -10.10 -4.56 8.41
C GLY A 255 -9.27 -4.88 7.18
N GLY A 256 -8.70 -6.08 7.02
CA GLY A 256 -7.93 -6.47 5.82
C GLY A 256 -6.78 -5.51 5.47
N LYS A 257 -6.41 -4.63 6.40
CA LYS A 257 -5.41 -3.58 6.28
C LYS A 257 -4.38 -3.85 7.36
N CYS A 258 -3.17 -4.21 6.95
CA CYS A 258 -2.02 -4.13 7.83
C CYS A 258 -1.78 -2.64 8.11
N TYR A 259 -2.28 -2.14 9.23
CA TYR A 259 -2.03 -0.76 9.62
C TYR A 259 -0.57 -0.65 10.05
N LEU A 260 0.16 0.26 9.38
CA LEU A 260 1.43 0.73 9.91
C LEU A 260 1.06 1.44 11.21
N ASN A 261 1.65 1.04 12.33
CA ASN A 261 1.47 1.69 13.64
C ASN A 261 2.11 3.10 13.65
N LEU A 262 1.66 3.96 12.73
CA LEU A 262 2.08 5.34 12.54
C LEU A 262 1.40 6.21 13.59
N THR A 263 2.13 7.19 14.10
CA THR A 263 1.60 8.12 15.11
C THR A 263 0.42 8.91 14.52
N PRO A 264 -0.79 8.80 15.12
CA PRO A 264 -1.92 9.60 14.72
C PRO A 264 -1.67 11.08 14.99
N VAL A 265 -2.25 11.97 14.17
CA VAL A 265 -2.10 13.42 14.34
C VAL A 265 -2.57 13.91 15.72
N ALA A 266 -3.59 13.27 16.30
CA ALA A 266 -4.06 13.59 17.65
C ALA A 266 -2.97 13.36 18.72
N GLU A 267 -2.19 12.30 18.58
CA GLU A 267 -1.08 11.98 19.48
C GLU A 267 0.09 12.94 19.28
N ILE A 268 0.43 13.29 18.02
CA ILE A 268 1.44 14.32 17.73
C ILE A 268 1.06 15.64 18.42
N LYS A 269 -0.21 16.07 18.33
CA LYS A 269 -0.70 17.29 19.01
C LYS A 269 -0.55 17.19 20.52
N LYS A 270 -0.87 16.03 21.12
CA LYS A 270 -0.71 15.80 22.56
C LYS A 270 0.76 15.90 22.99
N LEU A 271 1.66 15.26 22.26
CA LEU A 271 3.11 15.29 22.54
C LEU A 271 3.70 16.70 22.39
N MET A 272 3.21 17.48 21.42
CA MET A 272 3.59 18.89 21.28
C MET A 272 3.10 19.74 22.46
N GLY A 273 1.84 19.55 22.90
CA GLY A 273 1.26 20.27 24.03
C GLY A 273 1.97 19.99 25.35
N LEU A 274 2.33 18.73 25.61
CA LEU A 274 3.11 18.33 26.79
C LEU A 274 4.49 19.02 26.84
N ARG A 275 5.12 19.22 25.68
CA ARG A 275 6.42 19.89 25.57
C ARG A 275 6.34 21.41 25.72
N GLN A 276 5.26 22.04 25.25
CA GLN A 276 5.02 23.46 25.51
C GLN A 276 4.70 23.73 26.99
N ALA A 277 4.18 22.75 27.70
CA ALA A 277 3.91 22.79 29.14
C ALA A 277 5.15 22.50 30.02
N THR A 278 6.33 22.24 29.44
CA THR A 278 7.59 22.10 30.21
C THR A 278 8.49 23.32 29.96
N PRO A 279 8.42 24.39 30.78
CA PRO A 279 9.40 25.46 30.73
C PRO A 279 10.70 25.02 31.44
N SER A 280 11.81 25.14 30.73
CA SER A 280 13.13 25.55 31.25
C SER A 280 13.49 25.17 32.70
N GLN A 281 14.05 23.99 32.92
CA GLN A 281 14.97 23.74 34.04
C GLN A 281 16.38 23.50 33.53
N VAL A 282 17.04 24.54 33.03
CA VAL A 282 18.51 24.69 33.13
C VAL A 282 18.83 26.18 33.20
N LYS A 283 18.82 26.74 34.41
CA LYS A 283 19.75 27.80 34.89
C LYS A 283 19.37 28.20 36.32
N LYS A 284 20.15 27.70 37.30
CA LYS A 284 20.69 28.43 38.45
C LYS A 284 21.30 27.43 39.45
N ASP A 285 22.57 27.09 39.22
CA ASP A 285 23.52 26.95 40.33
C ASP A 285 24.52 28.11 40.17
N GLN A 286 24.04 29.30 40.54
CA GLN A 286 24.91 30.32 41.11
C GLN A 286 24.87 30.05 42.62
N ALA A 287 25.92 29.45 43.15
CA ALA A 287 26.19 29.47 44.58
C ALA A 287 26.72 30.86 44.96
N PRO A 288 26.27 31.47 46.08
CA PRO A 288 26.90 32.65 46.64
C PRO A 288 28.03 32.27 47.62
N ASP A 289 29.06 33.12 47.62
CA ASP A 289 30.16 33.33 48.58
C ASP A 289 30.38 32.35 49.74
N LYS A 290 31.58 31.75 49.74
CA LYS A 290 32.64 32.01 50.75
C LYS A 290 34.02 31.73 50.16
#